data_AF-A0A2V8DTG3-F1
#
_entry.id   AF-A0A2V8DTG3-F1
#
_cell.length_a   1.000
_cell.length_b   1.000
_cell.length_c   1.000
_cell.angle_alpha   90.00
_cell.angle_beta   90.00
_cell.angle_gamma   90.00
#
_symmetry.space_group_name_H-M   'P 1'
#
loop_
_entity.id
_entity.type
_entity.pdbx_description
1 polymer ?
#
loop_
_entity_poly.entity_id
_entity_poly.type
_entity_poly.pdbx_seq_one_letter_code
_entity_poly.pdbx_strand_id
1 'polypeptide(L)' 'EADAGKILADRLTWFMERLGVPNGLSAVGYTSADIPALVEGTLPQHRVTKLSPRPAGPEELAALFEDALVAW' A
#
# COMPACT_ATOMS: atom_id res chain seq x y z
N GLU A 1 8.94 11.40 -22.80
CA GLU A 1 9.65 10.36 -22.04
C GLU A 1 8.62 9.45 -21.38
N ALA A 2 8.95 8.17 -21.19
CA ALA A 2 8.07 7.25 -20.47
C ALA A 2 8.15 7.54 -18.96
N ASP A 3 7.03 7.41 -18.25
CA ASP A 3 6.97 7.59 -16.80
C ASP A 3 7.74 6.45 -16.11
N ALA A 4 8.91 6.79 -15.56
CA ALA A 4 9.78 5.84 -14.87
C ALA A 4 9.11 5.17 -13.67
N GLY A 5 8.19 5.88 -12.98
CA GLY A 5 7.43 5.35 -11.86
C GLY A 5 6.49 4.23 -12.32
N LYS A 6 5.78 4.47 -13.43
CA LYS A 6 4.89 3.45 -14.02
C LYS A 6 5.65 2.21 -14.48
N ILE A 7 6.78 2.38 -15.17
CA ILE A 7 7.61 1.24 -15.62
C ILE A 7 8.06 0.39 -14.44
N LEU A 8 8.47 1.03 -13.34
CA LEU A 8 8.90 0.32 -12.14
C LEU A 8 7.73 -0.42 -11.47
N ALA A 9 6.58 0.24 -11.33
CA ALA A 9 5.38 -0.35 -10.76
C ALA A 9 4.92 -1.59 -11.55
N ASP A 10 4.81 -1.48 -12.88
CA ASP A 10 4.41 -2.58 -13.76
C ASP A 10 5.36 -3.79 -13.61
N ARG A 11 6.67 -3.54 -13.47
CA ARG A 11 7.66 -4.60 -13.27
C ARG A 11 7.55 -5.27 -11.90
N LEU A 12 7.24 -4.52 -10.85
CA LEU A 12 7.01 -5.09 -9.51
C LEU A 12 5.77 -5.96 -9.50
N THR A 13 4.66 -5.49 -10.09
CA THR A 13 3.43 -6.27 -10.27
C THR A 13 3.71 -7.59 -10.99
N TRP A 14 4.48 -7.56 -12.08
CA TRP A 14 4.87 -8.77 -12.80
C TRP A 14 5.59 -9.80 -11.92
N PHE A 15 6.48 -9.36 -11.01
CA PHE A 15 7.13 -10.27 -10.07
C PHE A 15 6.16 -10.81 -9.03
N MET A 16 5.26 -9.98 -8.50
CA MET A 16 4.25 -10.42 -7.52
C MET A 16 3.33 -11.50 -8.09
N GLU A 17 2.83 -11.31 -9.32
CA GLU A 17 2.04 -12.30 -10.04
C GLU A 17 2.82 -13.60 -10.27
N ARG A 18 4.06 -13.50 -10.77
CA ARG A 18 4.89 -14.66 -11.08
C ARG A 18 5.26 -15.50 -9.84
N LEU A 19 5.40 -14.84 -8.69
CA LEU A 19 5.71 -15.49 -7.42
C LEU A 19 4.46 -15.98 -6.68
N GLY A 20 3.25 -15.70 -7.21
CA GLY A 20 1.99 -16.10 -6.59
C GLY A 20 1.68 -15.34 -5.30
N VAL A 21 2.13 -14.08 -5.21
CA VAL A 21 1.78 -13.21 -4.07
C VAL A 21 0.26 -12.92 -4.12
N PRO A 22 -0.45 -12.95 -2.99
CA PRO A 22 -1.86 -12.59 -2.95
C PRO A 22 -2.11 -11.17 -3.45
N ASN A 23 -3.17 -10.97 -4.26
CA ASN A 23 -3.51 -9.67 -4.81
C ASN A 23 -4.15 -8.76 -3.76
N GLY A 24 -3.32 -7.95 -3.10
CA GLY A 24 -3.76 -6.96 -2.13
C GLY A 24 -4.20 -7.55 -0.79
N LEU A 25 -4.60 -6.64 0.09
CA LEU A 25 -4.98 -6.95 1.47
C LEU A 25 -6.26 -7.81 1.54
N SER A 26 -7.15 -7.68 0.56
CA SER A 26 -8.38 -8.49 0.48
C SER A 26 -8.07 -9.98 0.34
N ALA A 27 -7.02 -10.32 -0.41
CA ALA A 27 -6.62 -11.70 -0.64
C ALA A 27 -6.01 -12.36 0.61
N VAL A 28 -5.69 -11.59 1.65
CA VAL A 28 -5.21 -12.08 2.96
C VAL A 28 -6.22 -11.86 4.09
N GLY A 29 -7.45 -11.45 3.77
CA GLY A 29 -8.58 -11.42 4.70
C GLY A 29 -8.89 -10.07 5.35
N TYR A 30 -8.25 -8.98 4.92
CA TYR A 30 -8.64 -7.63 5.35
C TYR A 30 -9.77 -7.07 4.48
N THR A 31 -10.49 -6.11 5.03
CA THR A 31 -11.56 -5.38 4.36
C THR A 31 -11.43 -3.89 4.63
N SER A 32 -12.20 -3.07 3.93
CA SER A 32 -12.25 -1.62 4.20
C SER A 32 -12.67 -1.28 5.64
N ALA A 33 -13.37 -2.18 6.32
CA ALA A 33 -13.73 -2.03 7.73
C ALA A 33 -12.51 -2.06 8.67
N ASP A 34 -11.39 -2.66 8.24
CA ASP A 34 -10.16 -2.76 9.04
C ASP A 34 -9.26 -1.53 8.90
N ILE A 35 -9.49 -0.68 7.89
CA ILE A 35 -8.67 0.50 7.59
C ILE A 35 -8.51 1.44 8.80
N PRO A 36 -9.56 1.78 9.57
CA PRO A 36 -9.39 2.64 10.73
C PRO A 36 -8.38 2.09 11.74
N ALA A 37 -8.40 0.78 11.99
CA ALA A 37 -7.45 0.12 12.90
C ALA A 37 -6.03 0.05 12.33
N LEU A 38 -5.89 -0.18 11.02
CA LEU A 38 -4.60 -0.16 10.33
C LEU A 38 -3.95 1.23 10.36
N VAL A 39 -4.73 2.29 10.17
CA VAL A 39 -4.27 3.68 10.29
C VAL A 39 -3.82 3.96 11.73
N GLU A 40 -4.65 3.66 12.71
CA GLU A 40 -4.33 3.87 14.14
C GLU A 40 -3.02 3.16 14.53
N GLY A 41 -2.85 1.90 14.12
CA GLY A 41 -1.62 1.13 14.38
C GLY A 41 -0.38 1.64 13.64
N THR A 42 -0.55 2.39 12.55
CA THR A 42 0.55 2.92 11.73
C THR A 42 1.06 4.28 12.21
N LEU A 43 0.17 5.15 12.68
CA LEU A 43 0.50 6.50 13.15
C LEU A 43 1.65 6.59 14.19
N PRO A 44 1.72 5.74 15.24
CA PRO A 44 2.80 5.84 16.24
C PRO A 44 4.18 5.42 15.70
N GLN A 45 4.27 4.85 14.49
CA GLN A 45 5.51 4.36 13.88
C GLN A 45 6.36 5.50 13.27
N HIS A 46 6.55 6.60 14.00
CA HIS A 46 7.23 7.81 13.54
C HIS A 46 8.65 7.60 13.00
N ARG A 47 9.34 6.55 13.44
CA ARG A 47 10.68 6.22 12.93
C ARG A 47 10.65 5.77 11.47
N VAL A 48 9.54 5.23 11.00
CA VAL A 48 9.33 4.78 9.61
C VAL A 48 8.56 5.84 8.82
N THR A 49 7.46 6.37 9.39
CA THR A 49 6.60 7.32 8.65
C THR A 49 7.29 8.63 8.31
N LYS A 50 8.26 9.09 9.12
CA LYS A 50 9.06 10.29 8.82
C LYS A 50 10.10 10.11 7.70
N LEU A 51 10.37 8.87 7.28
CA LEU A 51 11.27 8.59 6.16
C LEU A 51 10.56 8.68 4.80
N SER A 52 9.22 8.71 4.82
CA SER A 52 8.43 8.82 3.60
C SER A 52 8.70 10.16 2.91
N PRO A 53 8.98 10.18 1.59
CA PRO A 53 9.08 11.41 0.83
C PRO A 53 7.71 12.10 0.63
N ARG A 54 6.61 11.42 0.99
CA ARG A 54 5.22 11.92 0.94
C ARG A 54 4.63 12.00 2.36
N PRO A 55 3.63 12.87 2.60
CA PRO A 55 2.87 12.86 3.84
C PRO A 55 2.32 11.46 4.14
N ALA A 56 2.37 11.08 5.42
CA ALA A 56 1.89 9.80 5.93
C ALA A 56 0.98 10.05 7.14
N GLY A 57 0.00 10.93 6.96
CA GLY A 57 -1.02 11.23 7.94
C GLY A 57 -2.20 10.25 7.88
N PRO A 58 -3.24 10.45 8.70
CA PRO A 58 -4.38 9.54 8.76
C PRO A 58 -5.09 9.38 7.41
N GLU A 59 -5.29 10.47 6.68
CA GLU A 59 -6.00 10.48 5.39
C GLU A 59 -5.17 9.80 4.29
N GLU A 60 -3.86 10.09 4.23
CA GLU A 60 -2.98 9.45 3.24
C GLU A 60 -2.84 7.95 3.49
N LEU A 61 -2.78 7.53 4.76
CA LEU A 61 -2.72 6.13 5.13
C LEU A 61 -4.04 5.41 4.83
N ALA A 62 -5.18 6.05 5.09
CA ALA A 62 -6.49 5.48 4.75
C ALA A 62 -6.62 5.24 3.24
N ALA A 63 -6.27 6.25 2.43
CA ALA A 63 -6.26 6.11 0.97
C ALA A 63 -5.28 5.02 0.50
N LEU A 64 -4.07 4.96 1.09
CA LEU A 64 -3.08 3.93 0.77
C LEU A 64 -3.59 2.52 1.06
N PHE A 65 -4.26 2.31 2.19
CA PHE A 65 -4.81 1.00 2.54
C PHE A 65 -6.00 0.62 1.65
N GLU A 66 -6.86 1.59 1.30
CA GLU A 66 -7.97 1.37 0.36
C GLU A 66 -7.44 0.95 -1.02
N ASP A 67 -6.46 1.68 -1.56
CA ASP A 67 -5.80 1.33 -2.83
C ASP A 67 -5.09 -0.04 -2.75
N ALA A 68 -4.60 -0.42 -1.57
CA ALA A 68 -3.92 -1.70 -1.35
C ALA A 68 -4.88 -2.88 -1.13
N LEU A 69 -6.20 -2.67 -1.01
CA LEU A 69 -7.17 -3.78 -0.93
C LEU A 69 -7.11 -4.66 -2.17
N VAL A 70 -6.86 -4.07 -3.35
CA VAL A 70 -6.61 -4.74 -4.63
C VAL A 70 -5.41 -4.06 -5.28
N ALA A 71 -4.27 -4.74 -5.34
CA ALA A 71 -2.97 -4.12 -5.65
C ALA A 71 -2.65 -4.08 -7.16
N TRP A 72 -3.27 -4.94 -7.98
CA TRP A 72 -3.13 -4.94 -9.43
C TRP A 72 -4.36 -5.51 -10.15
#